data_AF-A0A923BJK7-F1
#
_entry.id   AF-A0A923BJK7-F1
#
_cell.length_a   1.000
_cell.length_b   1.000
_cell.length_c   1.000
_cell.angle_alpha   90.00
_cell.angle_beta   90.00
_cell.angle_gamma   90.00
#
_symmetry.space_group_name_H-M   'P 1'
#
loop_
_entity.id
_entity.type
_entity.pdbx_description
1 polymer ?
#
loop_
_entity_poly.entity_id
_entity_poly.type
_entity_poly.pdbx_seq_one_letter_code
_entity_poly.pdbx_strand_id
1 'polypeptide(L)'
;MLAVSGVANAGVVGEQVGVSVTVFTATAGAFLNPSAGGAILHSIGGPATTLVGIAGLFEDVLVTSSVSDVANTRTITLEFLTANGATLGAPGLTLGGAALTTLAFNVGSINALSNGIDDPDRIGTVTGSLSLLGVAFTTAAGITQTPTTFSATNSISAGGADILSFGITGARYTFSYAIPTPGAAALMGLGGLAAARRRR
;
A
#
# COMPACT_ATOMS: atom_id res chain seq x y z
N MET A 1 29.84 28.34 -13.23
CA MET A 1 29.10 27.53 -12.24
C MET A 1 28.20 26.59 -13.03
N LEU A 2 28.65 25.35 -13.28
CA LEU A 2 27.87 24.37 -14.05
C LEU A 2 26.81 23.79 -13.12
N ALA A 3 25.53 23.95 -13.46
CA ALA A 3 24.45 23.24 -12.80
C ALA A 3 24.64 21.74 -13.09
N VAL A 4 25.01 20.97 -12.07
CA VAL A 4 24.99 19.51 -12.14
C VAL A 4 23.52 19.13 -12.24
N SER A 5 23.09 18.80 -13.45
CA SER A 5 21.81 18.14 -13.71
C SER A 5 21.75 16.92 -12.79
N GLY A 6 20.87 16.97 -11.79
CA GLY A 6 20.62 15.84 -10.90
C GLY A 6 20.37 14.61 -11.76
N VAL A 7 21.11 13.54 -11.48
CA VAL A 7 20.80 12.23 -12.04
C VAL A 7 19.38 11.96 -11.61
N ALA A 8 18.43 12.01 -12.56
CA ALA A 8 17.06 11.60 -12.30
C ALA A 8 17.16 10.19 -11.74
N ASN A 9 16.81 10.04 -10.46
CA ASN A 9 16.68 8.75 -9.83
C ASN A 9 15.78 7.97 -10.79
N ALA A 10 16.32 6.92 -11.43
CA ALA A 10 15.55 6.17 -12.41
C ALA A 10 14.30 5.70 -11.66
N GLY A 11 13.17 6.33 -11.97
CA GLY A 11 11.91 6.06 -11.28
C GLY A 11 11.74 4.55 -11.30
N VAL A 12 11.50 3.97 -10.13
CA VAL A 12 11.33 2.52 -10.02
C VAL A 12 9.97 2.21 -10.63
N VAL A 13 9.92 2.17 -11.97
CA VAL A 13 8.75 1.80 -12.75
C VAL A 13 8.57 0.31 -12.56
N GLY A 14 7.43 -0.11 -12.01
CA GLY A 14 7.06 -1.52 -11.88
C GLY A 14 6.99 -2.08 -10.46
N GLU A 15 7.05 -1.26 -9.41
CA GLU A 15 6.76 -1.72 -8.04
C GLU A 15 5.28 -2.16 -7.94
N GLN A 16 5.03 -3.37 -7.44
CA GLN A 16 3.68 -3.93 -7.27
C GLN A 16 3.45 -4.47 -5.87
N VAL A 17 2.36 -4.06 -5.23
CA VAL A 17 2.00 -4.55 -3.90
C VAL A 17 0.73 -5.38 -3.96
N GLY A 18 0.69 -6.49 -3.23
CA GLY A 18 -0.56 -7.18 -2.93
C GLY A 18 -1.50 -6.26 -2.14
N VAL A 19 -2.75 -6.17 -2.55
CA VAL A 19 -3.78 -5.40 -1.84
C VAL A 19 -5.02 -6.25 -1.64
N SER A 20 -5.60 -6.16 -0.44
CA SER A 20 -6.89 -6.79 -0.15
C SER A 20 -7.62 -6.08 0.97
N VAL A 21 -8.94 -6.29 1.01
CA VAL A 21 -9.79 -5.91 2.14
C VAL A 21 -10.41 -7.18 2.70
N THR A 22 -10.29 -7.34 4.02
CA THR A 22 -10.81 -8.50 4.75
C THR A 22 -11.82 -8.02 5.78
N VAL A 23 -12.91 -8.76 5.94
CA VAL A 23 -13.91 -8.53 6.98
C VAL A 23 -13.93 -9.70 7.94
N PHE A 24 -14.18 -9.42 9.21
CA PHE A 24 -14.28 -10.45 10.23
C PHE A 24 -15.52 -10.27 11.09
N THR A 25 -16.04 -11.40 11.53
CA THR A 25 -16.93 -11.51 12.68
C THR A 25 -16.07 -11.87 13.90
N ALA A 26 -16.73 -12.15 15.04
CA ALA A 26 -16.04 -12.65 16.22
C ALA A 26 -15.35 -14.02 16.01
N THR A 27 -15.77 -14.81 15.02
CA THR A 27 -15.35 -16.21 14.86
C THR A 27 -14.89 -16.60 13.45
N ALA A 28 -15.12 -15.75 12.45
CA ALA A 28 -14.80 -16.03 11.06
C ALA A 28 -14.27 -14.79 10.34
N GLY A 29 -13.57 -14.99 9.23
CA GLY A 29 -13.09 -13.94 8.34
C GLY A 29 -13.29 -14.30 6.87
N ALA A 30 -13.48 -13.29 6.03
CA ALA A 30 -13.59 -13.44 4.59
C ALA A 30 -12.94 -12.26 3.86
N PHE A 31 -12.37 -12.52 2.69
CA PHE A 31 -11.98 -11.46 1.77
C PHE A 31 -13.22 -10.86 1.12
N LEU A 32 -13.24 -9.53 0.96
CA LEU A 32 -14.32 -8.85 0.24
C LEU A 32 -14.32 -9.14 -1.26
N ASN A 33 -13.22 -9.70 -1.78
CA ASN A 33 -13.09 -10.10 -3.16
C ASN A 33 -13.14 -11.64 -3.30
N PRO A 34 -14.32 -12.22 -3.55
CA PRO A 34 -14.47 -13.67 -3.70
C PRO A 34 -13.91 -14.21 -5.01
N SER A 35 -13.66 -13.36 -6.03
CA SER A 35 -13.31 -13.81 -7.37
C SER A 35 -11.88 -14.34 -7.52
N ALA A 36 -10.97 -13.98 -6.60
CA ALA A 36 -9.55 -14.31 -6.71
C ALA A 36 -8.96 -15.09 -5.52
N GLY A 37 -9.74 -15.32 -4.45
CA GLY A 37 -9.28 -16.10 -3.28
C GLY A 37 -8.03 -15.56 -2.57
N GLY A 38 -7.64 -14.29 -2.80
CA GLY A 38 -6.39 -13.73 -2.30
C GLY A 38 -6.18 -12.26 -2.67
N ALA A 39 -4.97 -11.75 -2.39
CA ALA A 39 -4.58 -10.37 -2.70
C ALA A 39 -4.48 -10.14 -4.22
N ILE A 40 -4.88 -8.96 -4.68
CA ILE A 40 -4.66 -8.50 -6.06
C ILE A 40 -3.38 -7.68 -6.10
N LEU A 41 -2.59 -7.77 -7.17
CA LEU A 41 -1.43 -6.91 -7.37
C LEU A 41 -1.87 -5.51 -7.84
N HIS A 42 -1.44 -4.48 -7.13
CA HIS A 42 -1.58 -3.08 -7.50
C HIS A 42 -0.23 -2.50 -7.90
N SER A 43 -0.14 -1.90 -9.09
CA SER A 43 1.06 -1.20 -9.55
C SER A 43 1.16 0.17 -8.91
N ILE A 44 2.21 0.40 -8.13
CA ILE A 44 2.49 1.68 -7.49
C ILE A 44 2.72 2.77 -8.55
N GLY A 45 2.01 3.89 -8.42
CA GLY A 45 2.00 4.98 -9.41
C GLY A 45 1.34 4.60 -10.74
N GLY A 46 0.75 3.41 -10.83
CA GLY A 46 0.08 2.89 -12.02
C GLY A 46 -1.41 3.23 -12.06
N PRO A 47 -2.15 2.63 -13.03
CA PRO A 47 -3.60 2.79 -13.09
C PRO A 47 -4.27 2.19 -11.85
N ALA A 48 -5.49 2.64 -11.58
CA ALA A 48 -6.26 2.17 -10.45
C ALA A 48 -6.62 0.67 -10.59
N THR A 49 -6.62 -0.04 -9.47
CA THR A 49 -6.98 -1.46 -9.40
C THR A 49 -8.32 -1.63 -8.71
N THR A 50 -9.26 -2.35 -9.31
CA THR A 50 -10.57 -2.60 -8.69
C THR A 50 -10.57 -3.92 -7.94
N LEU A 51 -10.89 -3.87 -6.65
CA LEU A 51 -11.27 -5.03 -5.85
C LEU A 51 -12.79 -5.18 -5.95
N VAL A 52 -13.23 -6.23 -6.63
CA VAL A 52 -14.66 -6.47 -6.88
C VAL A 52 -15.32 -6.86 -5.57
N GLY A 53 -16.31 -6.07 -5.15
CA GLY A 53 -17.13 -6.35 -3.98
C GLY A 53 -18.10 -7.50 -4.23
N ILE A 54 -18.72 -8.00 -3.16
CA ILE A 54 -19.84 -8.94 -3.31
C ILE A 54 -21.05 -8.12 -3.76
N ALA A 55 -21.50 -8.35 -5.00
CA ALA A 55 -22.60 -7.60 -5.61
C ALA A 55 -23.83 -7.48 -4.68
N GLY A 56 -24.25 -6.24 -4.42
CA GLY A 56 -25.41 -5.92 -3.57
C GLY A 56 -25.14 -5.97 -2.06
N LEU A 57 -23.95 -6.38 -1.63
CA LEU A 57 -23.54 -6.37 -0.22
C LEU A 57 -22.38 -5.40 0.02
N PHE A 58 -21.36 -5.43 -0.83
CA PHE A 58 -20.21 -4.54 -0.75
C PHE A 58 -20.03 -3.78 -2.06
N GLU A 59 -19.63 -2.53 -1.93
CA GLU A 59 -19.22 -1.69 -3.04
C GLU A 59 -17.86 -2.16 -3.59
N ASP A 60 -17.64 -1.93 -4.88
CA ASP A 60 -16.33 -2.09 -5.48
C ASP A 60 -15.35 -1.09 -4.85
N VAL A 61 -14.16 -1.59 -4.50
CA VAL A 61 -13.09 -0.79 -3.92
C VAL A 61 -12.03 -0.52 -4.98
N LEU A 62 -11.91 0.74 -5.36
CA LEU A 62 -10.83 1.26 -6.18
C LEU A 62 -9.58 1.48 -5.33
N VAL A 63 -8.47 0.91 -5.76
CA VAL A 63 -7.15 1.13 -5.17
C VAL A 63 -6.37 2.07 -6.06
N THR A 64 -5.98 3.23 -5.52
CA THR A 64 -5.10 4.20 -6.18
C THR A 64 -3.83 4.37 -5.36
N SER A 65 -2.77 4.87 -6.00
CA SER A 65 -1.53 5.19 -5.32
C SER A 65 -0.92 6.51 -5.79
N SER A 66 -0.19 7.15 -4.89
CA SER A 66 0.69 8.28 -5.20
C SER A 66 2.05 8.07 -4.55
N VAL A 67 3.10 8.50 -5.24
CA VAL A 67 4.48 8.42 -4.77
C VAL A 67 5.07 9.82 -4.68
N SER A 68 5.78 10.10 -3.60
CA SER A 68 6.59 11.30 -3.43
C SER A 68 7.98 10.90 -2.98
N ASP A 69 8.99 11.41 -3.68
CA ASP A 69 10.40 11.22 -3.34
C ASP A 69 10.96 12.56 -2.83
N VAL A 70 11.31 12.60 -1.54
CA VAL A 70 11.93 13.78 -0.90
C VAL A 70 13.27 13.37 -0.32
N ALA A 71 14.34 13.93 -0.89
CA ALA A 71 15.71 13.54 -0.58
C ALA A 71 15.91 12.02 -0.74
N ASN A 72 16.20 11.32 0.35
CA ASN A 72 16.43 9.88 0.37
C ASN A 72 15.23 9.10 0.93
N THR A 73 14.06 9.72 0.98
CA THR A 73 12.84 9.08 1.50
C THR A 73 11.81 9.01 0.40
N ARG A 74 11.31 7.80 0.14
CA ARG A 74 10.11 7.57 -0.65
C ARG A 74 8.92 7.44 0.28
N THR A 75 7.86 8.18 -0.02
CA THR A 75 6.56 8.03 0.62
C THR A 75 5.56 7.52 -0.41
N ILE A 76 4.89 6.42 -0.07
CA ILE A 76 3.81 5.84 -0.86
C ILE A 76 2.51 6.01 -0.07
N THR A 77 1.51 6.56 -0.73
CA THR A 77 0.13 6.61 -0.23
C THR A 77 -0.73 5.73 -1.11
N LEU A 78 -1.43 4.78 -0.50
CA LEU A 78 -2.46 3.95 -1.10
C LEU A 78 -3.82 4.39 -0.58
N GLU A 79 -4.78 4.57 -1.48
CA GLU A 79 -6.16 4.83 -1.12
C GLU A 79 -7.05 3.69 -1.59
N PHE A 80 -7.82 3.13 -0.65
CA PHE A 80 -8.91 2.20 -0.89
C PHE A 80 -10.18 3.02 -0.86
N LEU A 81 -10.78 3.26 -2.02
CA LEU A 81 -11.94 4.15 -2.20
C LEU A 81 -13.10 3.35 -2.75
N THR A 82 -14.30 3.50 -2.20
CA THR A 82 -15.50 3.03 -2.91
C THR A 82 -15.75 3.89 -4.15
N ALA A 83 -16.25 3.29 -5.23
CA ALA A 83 -16.36 3.95 -6.55
C ALA A 83 -17.09 5.31 -6.55
N ASN A 84 -18.04 5.51 -5.62
CA ASN A 84 -18.85 6.73 -5.53
C ASN A 84 -18.78 7.43 -4.16
N GLY A 85 -17.78 7.11 -3.32
CA GLY A 85 -17.74 7.58 -1.93
C GLY A 85 -18.87 7.02 -1.05
N ALA A 86 -19.53 5.97 -1.52
CA ALA A 86 -20.53 5.21 -0.76
C ALA A 86 -19.87 4.45 0.40
N THR A 87 -20.68 3.96 1.33
CA THR A 87 -20.16 3.11 2.41
C THR A 87 -19.69 1.76 1.83
N LEU A 88 -18.65 1.18 2.42
CA LEU A 88 -18.04 -0.06 1.96
C LEU A 88 -19.06 -1.21 1.86
N GLY A 89 -20.01 -1.23 2.80
CA GLY A 89 -21.19 -2.08 2.75
C GLY A 89 -22.33 -1.43 3.52
N ALA A 90 -23.52 -2.03 3.42
CA ALA A 90 -24.68 -1.59 4.18
C ALA A 90 -24.56 -1.98 5.67
N PRO A 91 -25.04 -1.14 6.60
CA PRO A 91 -25.19 -1.54 8.00
C PRO A 91 -26.09 -2.78 8.14
N GLY A 92 -25.78 -3.64 9.10
CA GLY A 92 -26.52 -4.87 9.40
C GLY A 92 -26.14 -6.09 8.54
N LEU A 93 -25.16 -5.96 7.65
CA LEU A 93 -24.64 -7.12 6.92
C LEU A 93 -24.01 -8.14 7.87
N THR A 94 -24.20 -9.42 7.53
CA THR A 94 -23.70 -10.53 8.33
C THR A 94 -22.89 -11.51 7.49
N LEU A 95 -21.94 -12.17 8.13
CA LEU A 95 -21.19 -13.29 7.58
C LEU A 95 -21.50 -14.52 8.43
N GLY A 96 -22.13 -15.53 7.83
CA GLY A 96 -22.60 -16.70 8.57
C GLY A 96 -23.63 -16.38 9.66
N GLY A 97 -24.42 -15.29 9.49
CA GLY A 97 -25.41 -14.83 10.47
C GLY A 97 -24.86 -14.00 11.63
N ALA A 98 -23.53 -13.80 11.71
CA ALA A 98 -22.91 -12.93 12.70
C ALA A 98 -22.59 -11.56 12.11
N ALA A 99 -22.74 -10.50 12.90
CA ALA A 99 -22.38 -9.14 12.51
C ALA A 99 -20.88 -9.02 12.23
N LEU A 100 -20.54 -8.15 11.28
CA LEU A 100 -19.16 -7.81 10.96
C LEU A 100 -18.64 -6.85 12.03
N THR A 101 -17.60 -7.26 12.74
CA THR A 101 -17.06 -6.48 13.87
C THR A 101 -15.70 -5.88 13.56
N THR A 102 -15.03 -6.36 12.52
CA THR A 102 -13.67 -5.95 12.19
C THR A 102 -13.49 -5.82 10.69
N LEU A 103 -12.75 -4.77 10.26
CA LEU A 103 -12.29 -4.57 8.90
C LEU A 103 -10.76 -4.54 8.92
N ALA A 104 -10.13 -5.17 7.94
CA ALA A 104 -8.70 -5.04 7.72
C ALA A 104 -8.42 -4.60 6.28
N PHE A 105 -7.50 -3.64 6.16
CA PHE A 105 -6.93 -3.21 4.90
C PHE A 105 -5.50 -3.75 4.88
N ASN A 106 -5.24 -4.65 3.92
CA ASN A 106 -3.96 -5.31 3.80
C ASN A 106 -3.22 -4.74 2.60
N VAL A 107 -1.97 -4.40 2.84
CA VAL A 107 -0.99 -4.06 1.84
C VAL A 107 0.17 -5.03 2.03
N GLY A 108 0.60 -5.69 0.96
CA GLY A 108 1.67 -6.68 1.00
C GLY A 108 1.20 -8.13 1.21
N SER A 109 2.21 -9.01 1.16
CA SER A 109 2.19 -10.48 0.96
C SER A 109 2.04 -10.99 -0.48
N ILE A 110 2.92 -11.96 -0.82
CA ILE A 110 3.22 -12.52 -2.16
C ILE A 110 3.32 -11.43 -3.23
N ASN A 111 4.26 -10.51 -3.04
CA ASN A 111 4.72 -9.71 -4.17
C ASN A 111 5.49 -10.64 -5.12
N ALA A 112 5.37 -10.40 -6.42
CA ALA A 112 6.21 -11.09 -7.40
C ALA A 112 7.68 -10.84 -7.03
N LEU A 113 8.47 -11.92 -6.97
CA LEU A 113 9.90 -11.86 -6.65
C LEU A 113 10.57 -10.75 -7.49
N SER A 114 11.24 -9.80 -6.83
CA SER A 114 11.95 -8.61 -7.37
C SER A 114 11.28 -7.23 -7.24
N ASN A 115 10.32 -7.03 -6.34
CA ASN A 115 9.87 -5.66 -6.07
C ASN A 115 10.90 -4.89 -5.23
N GLY A 116 11.17 -3.63 -5.58
CA GLY A 116 12.08 -2.75 -4.85
C GLY A 116 11.65 -2.47 -3.41
N ILE A 117 10.36 -2.68 -3.09
CA ILE A 117 9.78 -2.62 -1.73
C ILE A 117 9.92 -3.94 -0.93
N ASP A 118 10.48 -5.00 -1.51
CA ASP A 118 10.78 -6.25 -0.79
C ASP A 118 12.27 -6.50 -0.61
N ASP A 119 13.13 -5.60 -1.09
CA ASP A 119 14.58 -5.72 -0.97
C ASP A 119 15.05 -5.11 0.37
N PRO A 120 15.35 -5.92 1.40
CA PRO A 120 15.73 -5.42 2.73
C PRO A 120 17.06 -4.68 2.73
N ASP A 121 17.92 -4.93 1.74
CA ASP A 121 19.19 -4.23 1.59
C ASP A 121 18.97 -2.82 1.00
N ARG A 122 17.81 -2.58 0.38
CA ARG A 122 17.42 -1.28 -0.17
C ARG A 122 16.50 -0.49 0.75
N ILE A 123 15.78 -1.15 1.65
CA ILE A 123 14.69 -0.53 2.38
C ILE A 123 15.10 -0.48 3.85
N GLY A 124 15.46 0.72 4.31
CA GLY A 124 15.59 0.98 5.75
C GLY A 124 14.26 0.76 6.50
N THR A 125 14.21 1.08 7.79
CA THR A 125 12.98 0.92 8.59
C THR A 125 11.77 1.57 7.93
N VAL A 126 10.74 0.78 7.62
CA VAL A 126 9.48 1.29 7.10
C VAL A 126 8.59 1.76 8.25
N THR A 127 8.04 2.96 8.12
CA THR A 127 7.03 3.50 9.03
C THR A 127 5.76 3.83 8.25
N GLY A 128 4.60 3.78 8.90
CA GLY A 128 3.36 4.17 8.24
C GLY A 128 2.18 4.35 9.17
N SER A 129 1.06 4.74 8.58
CA SER A 129 -0.21 4.99 9.22
C SER A 129 -1.37 4.48 8.37
N LEU A 130 -2.48 4.16 9.03
CA LEU A 130 -3.77 3.93 8.41
C LEU A 130 -4.75 4.99 8.91
N SER A 131 -5.45 5.65 8.00
CA SER A 131 -6.59 6.50 8.31
C SER A 131 -7.83 5.92 7.65
N LEU A 132 -8.95 5.86 8.37
CA LEU A 132 -10.22 5.54 7.75
C LEU A 132 -10.75 6.76 6.99
N LEU A 133 -11.49 6.49 5.92
CA LEU A 133 -12.22 7.51 5.17
C LEU A 133 -13.71 7.40 5.53
N GLY A 134 -14.39 8.56 5.58
CA GLY A 134 -15.78 8.67 6.06
C GLY A 134 -15.92 8.81 7.59
N VAL A 135 -14.87 8.49 8.36
CA VAL A 135 -14.84 8.59 9.83
C VAL A 135 -13.51 9.17 10.28
N ALA A 136 -13.53 10.03 11.30
CA ALA A 136 -12.32 10.56 11.91
C ALA A 136 -11.63 9.50 12.80
N PHE A 137 -10.88 8.60 12.17
CA PHE A 137 -10.09 7.56 12.84
C PHE A 137 -8.74 7.40 12.16
N THR A 138 -7.67 7.29 12.95
CA THR A 138 -6.31 7.06 12.45
C THR A 138 -5.51 6.27 13.46
N THR A 139 -4.75 5.28 12.98
CA THR A 139 -3.84 4.46 13.79
C THR A 139 -2.45 4.43 13.16
N ALA A 140 -1.45 4.22 14.01
CA ALA A 140 -0.14 3.79 13.52
C ALA A 140 -0.32 2.46 12.78
N ALA A 141 0.40 2.29 11.68
CA ALA A 141 0.29 1.08 10.91
C ALA A 141 1.09 -0.07 11.52
N GLY A 142 0.47 -1.24 11.67
CA GLY A 142 1.16 -2.50 11.89
C GLY A 142 1.95 -2.90 10.64
N ILE A 143 3.20 -2.45 10.55
CA ILE A 143 4.11 -2.82 9.46
C ILE A 143 5.03 -3.93 9.94
N THR A 144 4.99 -5.06 9.24
CA THR A 144 5.92 -6.17 9.43
C THR A 144 6.74 -6.31 8.16
N GLN A 145 8.04 -6.04 8.27
CA GLN A 145 8.99 -6.21 7.18
C GLN A 145 9.91 -7.38 7.52
N THR A 146 10.06 -8.30 6.58
CA THR A 146 11.07 -9.35 6.62
C THR A 146 12.05 -9.16 5.46
N PRO A 147 13.17 -9.90 5.45
CA PRO A 147 14.13 -9.84 4.35
C PRO A 147 13.59 -10.21 2.96
N THR A 148 12.38 -10.74 2.86
CA THR A 148 11.82 -11.20 1.58
C THR A 148 10.39 -10.74 1.35
N THR A 149 9.78 -10.07 2.33
CA THR A 149 8.39 -9.65 2.25
C THR A 149 8.16 -8.34 2.99
N PHE A 150 7.49 -7.42 2.31
CA PHE A 150 6.79 -6.31 2.91
C PHE A 150 5.33 -6.70 3.17
N SER A 151 4.88 -6.53 4.42
CA SER A 151 3.48 -6.69 4.80
C SER A 151 3.06 -5.61 5.78
N ALA A 152 1.85 -5.12 5.56
CA ALA A 152 1.30 -3.93 6.16
C ALA A 152 -0.19 -4.23 6.38
N THR A 153 -0.51 -4.77 7.55
CA THR A 153 -1.88 -5.17 7.91
C THR A 153 -2.35 -4.29 9.04
N ASN A 154 -3.44 -3.56 8.79
CA ASN A 154 -4.14 -2.83 9.83
C ASN A 154 -5.58 -3.30 9.90
N SER A 155 -5.95 -3.81 11.07
CA SER A 155 -7.32 -4.17 11.38
C SER A 155 -7.90 -3.17 12.37
N ILE A 156 -9.18 -2.91 12.20
CA ILE A 156 -9.96 -1.99 13.01
C ILE A 156 -11.13 -2.81 13.53
N SER A 157 -11.26 -2.86 14.85
CA SER A 157 -12.33 -3.57 15.54
C SER A 157 -13.30 -2.56 16.14
N ALA A 158 -14.58 -2.81 15.93
CA ALA A 158 -15.69 -2.06 16.51
C ALA A 158 -16.04 -2.52 17.94
N GLY A 159 -15.20 -3.34 18.58
CA GLY A 159 -15.41 -3.77 19.97
C GLY A 159 -16.68 -4.62 20.16
N GLY A 160 -17.10 -5.36 19.12
CA GLY A 160 -18.30 -6.19 19.12
C GLY A 160 -19.55 -5.53 18.49
N ALA A 161 -19.50 -4.23 18.20
CA ALA A 161 -20.54 -3.57 17.41
C ALA A 161 -20.39 -3.87 15.90
N ASP A 162 -21.44 -3.58 15.12
CA ASP A 162 -21.39 -3.65 13.66
C ASP A 162 -20.48 -2.54 13.10
N ILE A 163 -19.36 -2.94 12.49
CA ILE A 163 -18.37 -2.01 11.96
C ILE A 163 -18.84 -1.24 10.71
N LEU A 164 -19.84 -1.75 9.99
CA LEU A 164 -20.37 -1.05 8.82
C LEU A 164 -21.32 0.10 9.20
N SER A 165 -21.82 0.11 10.44
CA SER A 165 -22.66 1.21 10.97
C SER A 165 -21.94 2.55 11.08
N PHE A 166 -20.60 2.55 11.08
CA PHE A 166 -19.79 3.76 11.17
C PHE A 166 -19.70 4.55 9.85
N GLY A 167 -20.24 4.03 8.73
CA GLY A 167 -20.24 4.76 7.47
C GLY A 167 -18.86 4.86 6.81
N ILE A 168 -18.05 3.82 6.96
CA ILE A 168 -16.68 3.75 6.40
C ILE A 168 -16.78 3.71 4.88
N THR A 169 -16.13 4.66 4.21
CA THR A 169 -16.12 4.79 2.74
C THR A 169 -14.83 4.29 2.11
N GLY A 170 -13.85 3.91 2.93
CA GLY A 170 -12.54 3.50 2.47
C GLY A 170 -11.47 3.62 3.54
N ALA A 171 -10.22 3.53 3.11
CA ALA A 171 -9.06 3.78 3.95
C ALA A 171 -7.90 4.38 3.15
N ARG A 172 -7.07 5.16 3.83
CA ARG A 172 -5.80 5.67 3.31
C ARG A 172 -4.67 5.04 4.11
N TYR A 173 -3.78 4.36 3.40
CA TYR A 173 -2.56 3.83 3.95
C TYR A 173 -1.40 4.69 3.47
N THR A 174 -0.57 5.18 4.38
CA THR A 174 0.67 5.90 4.01
C THR A 174 1.84 5.21 4.66
N PHE A 175 2.87 4.89 3.88
CA PHE A 175 4.12 4.37 4.42
C PHE A 175 5.32 5.01 3.73
N SER A 176 6.43 5.08 4.44
CA SER A 176 7.67 5.70 3.95
C SER A 176 8.87 4.83 4.26
N TYR A 177 9.83 4.84 3.34
CA TYR A 177 11.10 4.13 3.48
C TYR A 177 12.25 4.90 2.87
N ALA A 178 13.45 4.61 3.35
CA ALA A 178 14.67 5.19 2.80
C ALA A 178 14.99 4.56 1.44
N ILE A 179 15.25 5.39 0.42
CA ILE A 179 15.81 4.97 -0.86
C ILE A 179 17.33 5.00 -0.73
N PRO A 180 18.06 3.96 -1.15
CA PRO A 180 19.52 3.98 -1.14
C PRO A 180 20.00 5.14 -2.00
N THR A 181 20.86 5.99 -1.43
CA THR A 181 21.60 6.94 -2.25
C THR A 181 22.49 6.15 -3.22
N PRO A 182 22.63 6.59 -4.48
CA PRO A 182 23.65 6.03 -5.36
C PRO A 182 24.98 6.05 -4.60
N GLY A 183 25.54 4.87 -4.32
CA GLY A 183 26.75 4.77 -3.52
C GLY A 183 27.85 5.66 -4.11
N ALA A 184 28.70 6.23 -3.25
CA ALA A 184 29.78 7.12 -3.70
C ALA A 184 30.65 6.52 -4.82
N ALA A 185 30.77 5.18 -4.86
CA ALA A 185 31.43 4.44 -5.93
C ALA A 185 30.78 4.62 -7.32
N ALA A 186 29.45 4.71 -7.41
CA ALA A 186 28.74 4.96 -8.67
C ALA A 186 28.98 6.39 -9.18
N LEU A 187 28.99 7.38 -8.27
CA LEU A 187 29.32 8.76 -8.59
C LEU A 187 30.80 8.91 -9.00
N MET A 188 31.71 8.22 -8.30
CA MET A 188 33.14 8.18 -8.63
C MET A 188 33.40 7.46 -9.96
N GLY A 189 32.64 6.39 -10.26
CA GLY A 189 32.71 5.68 -11.52
C GLY A 189 32.28 6.53 -12.70
N LEU A 190 31.18 7.29 -12.57
CA LEU A 190 30.76 8.28 -13.57
C LEU A 190 31.76 9.43 -13.71
N GLY A 191 32.30 9.93 -12.59
CA GLY A 191 33.37 10.93 -12.59
C GLY A 191 34.62 10.43 -13.31
N GLY A 192 35.01 9.17 -13.08
CA GLY A 192 36.12 8.50 -13.75
C GLY A 192 35.86 8.30 -15.25
N LEU A 193 34.64 7.91 -15.63
CA LEU A 193 34.25 7.76 -17.03
C LEU A 193 34.25 9.11 -17.77
N ALA A 194 33.73 10.16 -17.13
CA ALA A 194 33.74 11.52 -17.69
C ALA A 194 35.16 12.08 -17.81
N ALA A 195 36.02 11.86 -16.81
CA ALA A 195 37.43 12.25 -16.86
C ALA A 195 38.22 11.49 -17.94
N ALA A 196 37.95 10.19 -18.12
CA ALA A 196 38.57 9.38 -19.17
C ALA A 196 38.17 9.84 -20.57
N ARG A 197 36.92 10.28 -20.76
CA ARG A 197 36.41 10.76 -22.06
C ARG A 197 37.01 12.11 -22.47
N ARG A 198 37.47 12.92 -21.51
CA ARG A 198 38.10 14.23 -21.76
C ARG A 198 39.58 14.12 -22.18
N ARG A 199 40.18 12.93 -22.09
CA ARG A 199 41.57 12.64 -22.51
C ARG A 199 41.68 12.06 -23.92
N ARG A 200 40.56 11.88 -24.63
CA ARG A 200 40.53 11.58 -26.07
C ARG A 200 40.18 12.85 -26.82
#